data_AF-A0AAX0L5A3-F1
#
_entry.id   AF-A0AAX0L5A3-F1
#
_cell.length_a   1.000
_cell.length_b   1.000
_cell.length_c   1.000
_cell.angle_alpha   90.00
_cell.angle_beta   90.00
_cell.angle_gamma   90.00
#
_symmetry.space_group_name_H-M   'P 1'
#
loop_
_entity.id
_entity.type
_entity.pdbx_description
1 polymer ?
#
loop_
_entity_poly.entity_id
_entity_poly.type
_entity_poly.pdbx_seq_one_letter_code
_entity_poly.pdbx_strand_id
1 'polypeptide(L)'
;MIDQGNHVRAGRHGRYRAPTDTVLPLRVYLAFVLGAVFLTGLFWLTWKSQFAAPLGYLFDTQTEGVEAGYCLAVARTIAPGGGGGGYVGEAQDFWLKRLMGFRGDLAGNIAKGEAALGRHLLVGKAPDRLWLIDAMDACSNKAINFGARFRAFD
;
A
#
# COMPACT_ATOMS: atom_id res chain seq x y z
N MET A 1 -77.53 -61.21 -2.79
CA MET A 1 -76.48 -61.27 -3.83
C MET A 1 -76.67 -60.06 -4.72
N ILE A 2 -75.59 -59.33 -5.01
CA ILE A 2 -75.48 -57.96 -5.59
C ILE A 2 -75.49 -56.85 -4.52
N ASP A 3 -74.35 -56.16 -4.34
CA ASP A 3 -74.19 -54.77 -4.81
C ASP A 3 -72.71 -54.39 -5.02
N GLN A 4 -72.47 -53.63 -6.10
CA GLN A 4 -71.18 -53.19 -6.62
C GLN A 4 -70.81 -51.79 -6.09
N GLY A 5 -69.51 -51.56 -5.93
CA GLY A 5 -68.88 -50.28 -6.28
C GLY A 5 -68.81 -49.21 -5.19
N ASN A 6 -67.61 -48.96 -4.67
CA ASN A 6 -66.93 -47.70 -4.98
C ASN A 6 -65.48 -47.69 -4.51
N HIS A 7 -64.58 -47.55 -5.48
CA HIS A 7 -63.19 -47.18 -5.27
C HIS A 7 -63.12 -45.68 -5.01
N VAL A 8 -62.58 -45.24 -3.88
CA VAL A 8 -61.88 -43.95 -3.83
C VAL A 8 -60.68 -44.05 -2.88
N ARG A 9 -59.49 -43.93 -3.49
CA ARG A 9 -58.19 -43.76 -2.83
C ARG A 9 -58.19 -42.49 -1.98
N ALA A 10 -57.96 -42.61 -0.68
CA ALA A 10 -57.59 -41.46 0.14
C ALA A 10 -56.13 -41.07 -0.17
N GLY A 11 -56.00 -39.95 -0.88
CA GLY A 11 -54.74 -39.39 -1.35
C GLY A 11 -53.80 -39.00 -0.23
N ARG A 12 -52.53 -39.29 -0.49
CA ARG A 12 -51.33 -38.85 0.22
C ARG A 12 -51.27 -37.32 0.23
N HIS A 13 -51.63 -36.67 1.33
CA HIS A 13 -51.40 -35.22 1.49
C HIS A 13 -49.91 -34.95 1.75
N GLY A 14 -49.16 -34.81 0.66
CA GLY A 14 -47.85 -34.16 0.70
C GLY A 14 -48.02 -32.71 1.15
N ARG A 15 -47.48 -32.37 2.32
CA ARG A 15 -47.30 -30.98 2.74
C ARG A 15 -46.26 -30.34 1.82
N TYR A 16 -46.71 -29.72 0.73
CA TYR A 16 -45.91 -28.74 0.02
C TYR A 16 -45.73 -27.54 0.94
N ARG A 17 -44.52 -27.39 1.49
CA ARG A 17 -44.07 -26.16 2.15
C ARG A 17 -43.95 -25.12 1.05
N ALA A 18 -44.86 -24.16 1.01
CA ALA A 18 -44.75 -23.03 0.09
C ALA A 18 -43.38 -22.36 0.31
N PRO A 19 -42.61 -22.05 -0.74
CA PRO A 19 -41.51 -21.12 -0.62
C PRO A 19 -42.13 -19.78 -0.27
N THR A 20 -41.99 -19.35 0.98
CA THR A 20 -42.25 -17.97 1.35
C THR A 20 -41.22 -17.14 0.62
N ASP A 21 -41.62 -16.55 -0.51
CA ASP A 21 -40.89 -15.47 -1.16
C ASP A 21 -40.62 -14.43 -0.08
N THR A 22 -39.39 -14.44 0.42
CA THR A 22 -38.96 -13.53 1.47
C THR A 22 -38.64 -12.23 0.77
N VAL A 23 -39.69 -11.50 0.39
CA VAL A 23 -39.56 -10.19 -0.23
C VAL A 23 -38.92 -9.29 0.82
N LEU A 24 -37.61 -9.10 0.70
CA LEU A 24 -36.85 -8.31 1.66
C LEU A 24 -37.49 -6.92 1.73
N PRO A 25 -37.77 -6.40 2.94
CA PRO A 25 -38.43 -5.12 3.08
C PRO A 25 -37.58 -4.04 2.40
N LEU A 26 -38.22 -3.10 1.71
CA LEU A 26 -37.58 -1.99 0.98
C LEU A 26 -36.48 -1.29 1.79
N ARG A 27 -36.63 -1.25 3.12
CA ARG A 27 -35.65 -0.71 4.07
C ARG A 27 -34.28 -1.40 4.01
N VAL A 28 -34.24 -2.71 3.77
CA VAL A 28 -32.99 -3.47 3.65
C VAL A 28 -32.29 -3.15 2.33
N TYR A 29 -33.05 -3.00 1.24
CA TYR A 29 -32.49 -2.52 -0.02
C TYR A 29 -31.93 -1.10 0.10
N LEU A 30 -32.64 -0.19 0.78
CA LEU A 30 -32.15 1.16 1.04
C LEU A 30 -30.89 1.16 1.91
N ALA A 31 -30.83 0.32 2.95
CA ALA A 31 -29.65 0.17 3.78
C ALA A 31 -28.45 -0.37 2.99
N PHE A 32 -28.67 -1.34 2.10
CA PHE A 32 -27.63 -1.87 1.23
C PHE A 32 -27.10 -0.83 0.24
N VAL A 33 -28.00 -0.08 -0.40
CA VAL A 33 -27.63 0.99 -1.33
C VAL A 33 -26.85 2.09 -0.62
N LEU A 34 -27.29 2.53 0.57
CA LEU A 34 -26.56 3.51 1.37
C LEU A 34 -25.18 3.00 1.80
N GLY A 35 -25.08 1.73 2.21
CA GLY A 35 -23.80 1.09 2.53
C GLY A 35 -22.87 1.03 1.32
N ALA A 36 -23.38 0.67 0.15
CA ALA A 36 -22.61 0.61 -1.09
C ALA A 36 -22.12 2.00 -1.53
N VAL A 37 -22.97 3.03 -1.42
CA VAL A 37 -22.59 4.43 -1.70
C VAL A 37 -21.53 4.91 -0.71
N PHE A 38 -21.68 4.59 0.58
CA PHE A 38 -20.70 4.95 1.60
C PHE A 38 -19.34 4.28 1.35
N LEU A 39 -19.32 2.97 1.07
CA LEU A 39 -18.10 2.24 0.73
C LEU A 39 -17.44 2.76 -0.54
N THR A 40 -18.24 3.05 -1.57
CA THR A 40 -17.73 3.63 -2.82
C THR A 40 -17.18 5.03 -2.60
N GLY A 41 -17.84 5.83 -1.76
CA GLY A 41 -17.36 7.16 -1.35
C GLY A 41 -16.04 7.07 -0.56
N LEU A 42 -15.93 6.13 0.37
CA LEU A 42 -14.70 5.86 1.12
C LEU A 42 -13.59 5.35 0.22
N PHE A 43 -13.90 4.45 -0.70
CA PHE A 43 -12.95 3.96 -1.70
C PHE A 43 -12.50 5.09 -2.61
N TRP A 44 -13.42 5.94 -3.09
CA TRP A 44 -13.11 7.10 -3.92
C TRP A 44 -12.28 8.14 -3.18
N LEU A 45 -12.60 8.42 -1.92
CA LEU A 45 -11.83 9.32 -1.06
C LEU A 45 -10.45 8.73 -0.77
N THR A 46 -10.34 7.43 -0.51
CA THR A 46 -9.07 6.74 -0.30
C THR A 46 -8.25 6.74 -1.58
N TRP A 47 -8.87 6.47 -2.74
CA TRP A 47 -8.24 6.54 -4.05
C TRP A 47 -7.74 7.95 -4.35
N LYS A 48 -8.57 8.97 -4.15
CA LYS A 48 -8.19 10.38 -4.27
C LYS A 48 -7.11 10.77 -3.25
N SER A 49 -7.16 10.22 -2.04
CA SER A 49 -6.21 10.52 -0.96
C SER A 49 -4.91 9.72 -1.06
N GLN A 50 -4.86 8.63 -1.81
CA GLN A 50 -3.60 7.98 -2.20
C GLN A 50 -2.91 8.78 -3.33
N PHE A 51 -3.68 9.52 -4.14
CA PHE A 51 -3.17 10.53 -5.07
C PHE A 51 -2.94 11.93 -4.46
N ALA A 52 -3.52 12.21 -3.28
CA ALA A 52 -3.42 13.51 -2.58
C ALA A 52 -2.67 13.44 -1.25
N ALA A 53 -2.33 12.26 -0.75
CA ALA A 53 -1.13 12.07 0.05
C ALA A 53 -0.01 12.52 -0.87
N PRO A 54 0.68 13.61 -0.52
CA PRO A 54 1.62 14.19 -1.46
C PRO A 54 2.59 13.08 -1.85
N LEU A 55 2.62 12.77 -3.15
CA LEU A 55 3.85 12.39 -3.85
C LEU A 55 4.88 13.53 -3.79
N GLY A 56 4.83 14.37 -2.75
CA GLY A 56 5.98 15.11 -2.28
C GLY A 56 7.01 14.04 -2.00
N TYR A 57 8.17 14.22 -2.59
CA TYR A 57 9.34 13.44 -2.30
C TYR A 57 9.38 13.13 -0.80
N LEU A 58 9.71 11.88 -0.46
CA LEU A 58 9.37 11.24 0.83
C LEU A 58 9.91 12.00 2.06
N PHE A 59 10.79 12.97 1.82
CA PHE A 59 11.46 13.85 2.78
C PHE A 59 11.43 15.34 2.36
N ASP A 60 10.40 15.80 1.65
CA ASP A 60 10.24 17.19 1.17
C ASP A 60 11.42 17.68 0.30
N THR A 61 12.05 16.76 -0.44
CA THR A 61 13.20 17.10 -1.30
C THR A 61 12.72 17.75 -2.60
N GLN A 62 13.45 18.72 -3.15
CA GLN A 62 12.95 19.50 -4.30
C GLN A 62 12.89 18.75 -5.64
N THR A 63 13.62 17.65 -5.82
CA THR A 63 13.70 16.90 -7.10
C THR A 63 14.01 15.42 -6.89
N GLU A 64 13.73 14.58 -7.90
CA GLU A 64 14.03 13.12 -7.87
C GLU A 64 15.51 12.82 -7.65
N GLY A 65 16.41 13.65 -8.20
CA GLY A 65 17.84 13.50 -8.02
C GLY A 65 18.28 13.80 -6.58
N VAL A 66 17.68 14.81 -5.95
CA VAL A 66 17.96 15.15 -4.54
C VAL A 66 17.40 14.08 -3.60
N GLU A 67 16.23 13.51 -3.92
CA GLU A 67 15.66 12.40 -3.15
C GLU A 67 16.55 11.15 -3.19
N ALA A 68 17.02 10.78 -4.38
CA ALA A 68 17.91 9.65 -4.53
C ALA A 68 19.26 9.89 -3.83
N GLY A 69 19.74 11.14 -3.79
CA GLY A 69 20.92 11.55 -3.03
C GLY A 69 20.69 11.47 -1.52
N TYR A 70 19.49 11.82 -1.06
CA TYR A 70 19.08 11.68 0.33
C TYR A 70 19.03 10.20 0.76
N CYS A 71 18.41 9.33 -0.03
CA CYS A 71 18.36 7.90 0.27
C CYS A 71 19.75 7.25 0.26
N LEU A 72 20.65 7.71 -0.63
CA LEU A 72 22.06 7.30 -0.62
C LEU A 72 22.75 7.74 0.68
N ALA A 73 22.50 8.96 1.15
CA ALA A 73 23.06 9.49 2.39
C ALA A 73 22.55 8.73 3.63
N VAL A 74 21.26 8.37 3.67
CA VAL A 74 20.67 7.53 4.72
C VAL A 74 21.37 6.16 4.77
N ALA A 75 21.48 5.48 3.64
CA ALA A 75 22.14 4.17 3.57
C ALA A 75 23.61 4.23 4.03
N ARG A 76 24.34 5.27 3.63
CA ARG A 76 25.73 5.52 4.07
C ARG A 76 25.84 5.80 5.56
N THR A 77 24.86 6.46 6.15
CA THR A 77 24.88 6.79 7.59
C THR A 77 24.61 5.57 8.45
N ILE A 78 23.80 4.62 7.97
CA ILE A 78 23.51 3.35 8.65
C ILE A 78 24.69 2.38 8.53
N ALA A 79 25.30 2.29 7.35
CA ALA A 79 26.45 1.44 7.08
C ALA A 79 27.62 2.29 6.54
N PRO A 80 28.37 2.98 7.43
CA PRO A 80 29.45 3.92 7.04
C PRO A 80 30.71 3.29 6.45
N GLY A 81 30.62 2.10 5.85
CA GLY A 81 31.74 1.34 5.31
C GLY A 81 31.38 0.52 4.08
N GLY A 82 30.58 1.09 3.18
CA GLY A 82 30.14 0.55 1.87
C GLY A 82 30.81 -0.78 1.50
N GLY A 83 30.16 -1.89 1.85
CA GLY A 83 30.76 -3.22 1.73
C GLY A 83 30.21 -4.30 2.66
N GLY A 84 29.30 -3.98 3.57
CA GLY A 84 28.54 -5.01 4.30
C GLY A 84 27.45 -5.57 3.40
N GLY A 85 27.69 -6.72 2.78
CA GLY A 85 26.67 -7.43 2.00
C GLY A 85 25.35 -7.55 2.78
N GLY A 86 24.23 -7.41 2.07
CA GLY A 86 22.89 -7.39 2.64
C GLY A 86 22.04 -6.24 2.10
N TYR A 87 20.83 -6.11 2.64
CA TYR A 87 19.79 -5.17 2.22
C TYR A 87 20.28 -3.71 2.05
N VAL A 88 21.07 -3.20 3.00
CA VAL A 88 21.51 -1.79 2.99
C VAL A 88 22.52 -1.51 1.87
N GLY A 89 23.41 -2.47 1.57
CA GLY A 89 24.36 -2.34 0.47
C GLY A 89 23.67 -2.39 -0.90
N GLU A 90 22.70 -3.28 -1.07
CA GLU A 90 21.91 -3.37 -2.31
C GLU A 90 21.10 -2.09 -2.57
N ALA A 91 20.55 -1.48 -1.51
CA ALA A 91 19.86 -0.20 -1.61
C ALA A 91 20.81 0.93 -1.99
N GLN A 92 22.01 0.95 -1.38
CA GLN A 92 23.04 1.93 -1.70
C GLN A 92 23.42 1.89 -3.19
N ASP A 93 23.66 0.69 -3.72
CA ASP A 93 24.03 0.49 -5.13
C ASP A 93 22.89 0.87 -6.08
N PHE A 94 21.65 0.52 -5.74
CA PHE A 94 20.48 0.92 -6.52
C PHE A 94 20.34 2.44 -6.61
N TRP A 95 20.41 3.13 -5.46
CA TRP A 95 20.25 4.58 -5.42
C TRP A 95 21.41 5.30 -6.11
N LEU A 96 22.64 4.80 -5.97
CA LEU A 96 23.79 5.31 -6.70
C LEU A 96 23.63 5.15 -8.22
N LYS A 97 23.22 3.96 -8.68
CA LYS A 97 22.96 3.67 -10.10
C LYS A 97 21.85 4.54 -10.67
N ARG A 98 20.78 4.75 -9.89
CA ARG A 98 19.68 5.63 -10.26
C ARG A 98 20.12 7.09 -10.32
N LEU A 99 20.97 7.54 -9.39
CA LEU A 99 21.55 8.88 -9.41
C LEU A 99 22.35 9.13 -10.69
N MET A 100 23.19 8.16 -11.07
CA MET A 100 23.97 8.20 -12.31
C MET A 100 23.09 8.21 -13.56
N GLY A 101 21.86 7.68 -13.47
CA GLY A 101 20.88 7.70 -14.56
C GLY A 101 20.21 9.06 -14.78
N PHE A 102 20.26 9.98 -13.80
CA PHE A 102 19.71 11.31 -13.98
C PHE A 102 20.69 12.20 -14.77
N ARG A 103 20.21 12.78 -15.87
CA ARG A 103 20.97 13.77 -16.66
C ARG A 103 20.97 15.12 -15.92
N GLY A 104 21.86 15.29 -14.94
CA GLY A 104 22.00 16.51 -14.15
C GLY A 104 23.27 16.54 -13.29
N ASP A 105 23.39 17.54 -12.43
CA ASP A 105 24.52 17.68 -11.50
C ASP A 105 24.44 16.61 -10.39
N LEU A 106 25.14 15.50 -10.62
CA LEU A 106 25.24 14.36 -9.71
C LEU A 106 25.72 14.80 -8.31
N ALA A 107 26.81 15.56 -8.27
CA ALA A 107 27.44 15.99 -7.02
C ALA A 107 26.54 16.99 -6.27
N GLY A 108 25.94 17.94 -6.99
CA GLY A 108 24.99 18.89 -6.42
C GLY A 108 23.73 18.22 -5.86
N ASN A 109 23.24 17.15 -6.49
CA ASN A 109 22.12 16.37 -5.99
C ASN A 109 22.46 15.58 -4.72
N ILE A 110 23.66 14.98 -4.65
CA ILE A 110 24.15 14.32 -3.44
C ILE A 110 24.29 15.33 -2.30
N ALA A 111 24.97 16.46 -2.54
CA ALA A 111 25.21 17.47 -1.52
C ALA A 111 23.90 18.06 -0.96
N LYS A 112 22.90 18.31 -1.83
CA LYS A 112 21.57 18.75 -1.40
C LYS A 112 20.82 17.68 -0.60
N GLY A 113 20.97 16.39 -0.97
CA GLY A 113 20.40 15.27 -0.24
C GLY A 113 21.02 15.10 1.15
N GLU A 114 22.34 15.15 1.25
CA GLU A 114 23.08 15.10 2.52
C GLU A 114 22.76 16.30 3.42
N ALA A 115 22.65 17.51 2.86
CA ALA A 115 22.23 18.69 3.60
C ALA A 115 20.80 18.56 4.14
N ALA A 116 19.88 18.00 3.35
CA ALA A 116 18.51 17.74 3.80
C ALA A 116 18.47 16.70 4.92
N LEU A 117 19.25 15.61 4.82
CA LEU A 117 19.40 14.62 5.89
C LEU A 117 19.95 15.26 7.17
N GLY A 118 21.01 16.07 7.06
CA GLY A 118 21.58 16.79 8.19
C GLY A 118 20.55 17.69 8.90
N ARG A 119 19.72 18.42 8.15
CA ARG A 119 18.64 19.22 8.73
C ARG A 119 17.60 18.36 9.48
N HIS A 120 17.24 17.20 8.93
CA HIS A 120 16.28 16.30 9.59
C HIS A 120 16.84 15.68 10.87
N LEU A 121 18.12 15.33 10.89
CA LEU A 121 18.80 14.84 12.10
C LEU A 121 18.90 15.93 13.17
N LEU A 122 19.12 17.19 12.79
CA LEU A 122 19.20 18.31 13.73
C LEU A 122 17.84 18.72 14.34
N VAL A 123 16.74 18.47 13.63
CA VAL A 123 15.38 18.85 14.06
C VAL A 123 14.68 17.71 14.82
N GLY A 124 15.10 16.46 14.59
CA GLY A 124 14.53 15.28 15.24
C GLY A 124 14.76 15.25 16.75
N LYS A 125 13.67 15.16 17.53
CA LYS A 125 13.72 14.87 18.97
C LYS A 125 13.77 13.36 19.29
N ALA A 126 13.67 12.52 18.27
CA ALA A 126 13.67 11.06 18.39
C ALA A 126 15.10 10.51 18.45
N PRO A 127 15.32 9.29 18.94
CA PRO A 127 16.63 8.66 18.85
C PRO A 127 17.03 8.54 17.38
N ASP A 128 18.09 9.23 16.98
CA ASP A 128 18.54 9.35 15.58
C ASP A 128 18.53 7.99 14.85
N ARG A 129 18.93 6.93 15.56
CA ARG A 129 18.97 5.56 15.05
C ARG A 129 17.62 4.99 14.60
N LEU A 130 16.55 5.24 15.36
CA LEU A 130 15.21 4.72 15.05
C LEU A 130 14.64 5.41 13.82
N TRP A 131 14.84 6.73 13.73
CA TRP A 131 14.40 7.50 12.58
C TRP A 131 15.19 7.15 11.32
N LEU A 132 16.50 6.89 11.42
CA LEU A 132 17.30 6.44 10.28
C LEU A 132 16.83 5.09 9.74
N ILE A 133 16.46 4.16 10.61
CA ILE A 133 15.95 2.84 10.20
C ILE A 133 14.61 3.00 9.45
N ASP A 134 13.71 3.83 9.96
CA ASP A 134 12.41 4.12 9.31
C ASP A 134 12.59 4.83 7.96
N ALA A 135 13.51 5.80 7.90
CA ALA A 135 13.86 6.49 6.66
C ALA A 135 14.46 5.53 5.62
N MET A 136 15.27 4.56 6.05
CA MET A 136 15.84 3.53 5.19
C MET A 136 14.76 2.61 4.63
N ASP A 137 13.80 2.20 5.46
CA ASP A 137 12.73 1.31 5.02
C ASP A 137 11.80 1.99 4.01
N ALA A 138 11.50 3.27 4.23
CA ALA A 138 10.75 4.07 3.28
C ALA A 138 11.51 4.30 1.95
N CYS A 139 12.82 4.55 2.01
CA CYS A 139 13.68 4.61 0.83
C CYS A 139 13.66 3.28 0.06
N SER A 140 13.79 2.15 0.73
CA SER A 140 13.79 0.86 0.04
C SER A 140 12.44 0.48 -0.55
N ASN A 141 11.33 0.74 0.16
CA ASN A 141 9.98 0.56 -0.39
C ASN A 141 9.80 1.38 -1.68
N LYS A 142 10.32 2.61 -1.69
CA LYS A 142 10.31 3.42 -2.91
C LYS A 142 11.21 2.85 -4.01
N ALA A 143 12.37 2.29 -3.66
CA ALA A 143 13.23 1.60 -4.61
C ALA A 143 12.52 0.39 -5.25
N ILE A 144 11.77 -0.41 -4.47
CA ILE A 144 10.93 -1.51 -4.98
C ILE A 144 9.91 -0.99 -6.00
N ASN A 145 9.22 0.11 -5.69
CA ASN A 145 8.27 0.75 -6.62
C ASN A 145 8.93 1.21 -7.94
N PHE A 146 10.23 1.53 -7.91
CA PHE A 146 11.03 1.84 -9.11
C PHE A 146 11.63 0.60 -9.79
N GLY A 147 11.36 -0.61 -9.29
CA GLY A 147 11.81 -1.86 -9.88
C GLY A 147 13.13 -2.40 -9.32
N ALA A 148 13.59 -1.91 -8.16
CA ALA A 148 14.71 -2.53 -7.44
C ALA A 148 14.34 -3.96 -7.02
N ARG A 149 15.25 -4.90 -7.23
CA ARG A 149 15.18 -6.24 -6.64
C ARG A 149 16.27 -6.36 -5.60
N PHE A 150 15.83 -6.60 -4.37
CA PHE A 150 16.70 -6.83 -3.24
C PHE A 150 16.81 -8.33 -3.05
N ARG A 151 18.00 -8.89 -3.25
CA ARG A 151 18.24 -10.33 -3.03
C ARG A 151 18.15 -10.68 -1.54
N ALA A 152 18.20 -9.66 -0.68
CA ALA A 152 17.97 -9.82 0.76
C ALA A 152 16.52 -10.26 1.11
N PHE A 153 15.55 -10.16 0.18
CA PHE A 153 14.16 -10.62 0.39
C PHE A 153 13.74 -11.78 -0.54
N ASP A 154 14.67 -12.34 -1.31
CA ASP A 154 14.49 -13.59 -2.08
C ASP A 154 14.93 -14.81 -1.23
#